data_AF-A0ABD5QEM7-F1
#
_entry.id   AF-A0ABD5QEM7-F1
#
_cell.length_a   1.000
_cell.length_b   1.000
_cell.length_c   1.000
_cell.angle_alpha   90.00
_cell.angle_beta   90.00
_cell.angle_gamma   90.00
#
_symmetry.space_group_name_H-M   'P 1'
#
loop_
_entity.id
_entity.type
_entity.pdbx_description
1 polymer ?
#
loop_
_entity_poly.entity_id
_entity_poly.type
_entity_poly.pdbx_seq_one_letter_code
_entity_poly.pdbx_strand_id
1 'polypeptide(L)'
;MRQRWEESRAVAVALVLANAVPLVGVVFLGWNLHSLLVIYWLESGAVGVESVAKIRRAEGEDDPEDLPSLSLNDTPVASFVGRSNGAIAGFFATHYGGFWVVHGVFVMVFPAMFPMPVASPSAVAGSVVALAAYHVASYRINYLGKGEYERNGPVTLMVEPYRRVFVLHLTIVVGAFAVAWIGAPAGALVVMVLVKTVLDLRGHWREHDRAQRRTPPEAPTA
;
A
#
# COMPACT_ATOMS: atom_id res chain seq x y z
N MET A 1 26.48 5.30 -10.84
CA MET A 1 26.14 5.95 -9.55
C MET A 1 25.13 7.10 -9.68
N ARG A 2 25.34 8.13 -10.53
CA ARG A 2 24.38 9.26 -10.68
C ARG A 2 22.94 8.86 -11.02
N GLN A 3 22.75 7.94 -11.96
CA GLN A 3 21.42 7.49 -12.41
C GLN A 3 20.58 6.85 -11.29
N ARG A 4 21.21 6.06 -10.40
CA ARG A 4 20.57 5.43 -9.23
C ARG A 4 20.13 6.45 -8.16
N TRP A 5 20.84 7.57 -8.05
CA TRP A 5 20.50 8.67 -7.13
C TRP A 5 19.35 9.51 -7.69
N GLU A 6 19.31 9.71 -9.01
CA GLU A 6 18.21 10.40 -9.69
C GLU A 6 16.90 9.60 -9.59
N GLU A 7 16.94 8.27 -9.79
CA GLU A 7 15.78 7.38 -9.58
C GLU A 7 15.28 7.41 -8.12
N SER A 8 16.20 7.32 -7.15
CA SER A 8 15.83 7.38 -5.72
C SER A 8 15.21 8.72 -5.33
N ARG A 9 15.69 9.83 -5.92
CA ARG A 9 15.11 11.17 -5.70
C ARG A 9 13.76 11.33 -6.38
N ALA A 10 13.58 10.81 -7.59
CA ALA A 10 12.30 10.84 -8.28
C ALA A 10 11.21 10.05 -7.51
N VAL A 11 11.56 8.87 -6.98
CA VAL A 11 10.66 8.06 -6.14
C VAL A 11 10.32 8.79 -4.84
N ALA A 12 11.31 9.40 -4.17
CA ALA A 12 11.07 10.19 -2.96
C ALA A 12 10.17 11.42 -3.23
N VAL A 13 10.39 12.14 -4.33
CA VAL A 13 9.56 13.27 -4.75
C VAL A 13 8.14 12.82 -5.06
N ALA A 14 7.96 11.73 -5.81
CA ALA A 14 6.64 11.17 -6.09
C ALA A 14 5.90 10.77 -4.81
N LEU A 15 6.60 10.15 -3.84
CA LEU A 15 6.05 9.80 -2.53
C LEU A 15 5.62 11.03 -1.73
N VAL A 16 6.46 12.08 -1.71
CA VAL A 16 6.14 13.33 -1.02
C VAL A 16 4.92 14.00 -1.66
N LEU A 17 4.86 14.05 -3.00
CA LEU A 17 3.73 14.61 -3.73
C LEU A 17 2.43 13.82 -3.51
N ALA A 18 2.50 12.49 -3.50
CA ALA A 18 1.35 11.64 -3.22
C ALA A 18 0.81 11.87 -1.79
N ASN A 19 1.70 12.02 -0.81
CA ASN A 19 1.34 12.30 0.58
C ASN A 19 0.95 13.77 0.84
N ALA A 20 1.28 14.69 -0.07
CA ALA A 20 0.83 16.08 0.03
C ALA A 20 -0.68 16.21 -0.22
N VAL A 21 -1.30 15.28 -0.97
CA VAL A 21 -2.74 15.34 -1.28
C VAL A 21 -3.62 15.29 -0.03
N PRO A 22 -3.47 14.31 0.90
CA PRO A 22 -4.18 14.32 2.17
C PRO A 22 -3.95 15.60 2.98
N LEU A 23 -2.72 16.11 3.00
CA LEU A 23 -2.36 17.32 3.75
C LEU A 23 -3.05 18.57 3.18
N VAL A 24 -3.01 18.73 1.86
CA VAL A 24 -3.72 19.80 1.13
C VAL A 24 -5.22 19.68 1.37
N GLY A 25 -5.74 18.45 1.35
CA GLY A 25 -7.14 18.17 1.66
C GLY A 25 -7.56 18.68 3.03
N VAL A 26 -6.76 18.42 4.07
CA VAL A 26 -7.04 18.90 5.43
C VAL A 26 -6.95 20.43 5.51
N VAL A 27 -5.88 21.02 4.98
CA VAL A 27 -5.58 22.45 5.17
C VAL A 27 -6.47 23.35 4.32
N PHE A 28 -6.75 22.97 3.07
CA PHE A 28 -7.43 23.84 2.10
C PHE A 28 -8.83 23.36 1.72
N LEU A 29 -9.12 22.06 1.80
CA LEU A 29 -10.39 21.49 1.36
C LEU A 29 -11.29 21.05 2.54
N GLY A 30 -10.85 21.30 3.78
CA GLY A 30 -11.61 20.99 4.99
C GLY A 30 -11.81 19.50 5.23
N TRP A 31 -10.90 18.64 4.74
CA TRP A 31 -11.00 17.20 4.96
C TRP A 31 -10.89 16.89 6.45
N ASN A 32 -11.92 16.25 6.99
CA ASN A 32 -11.96 15.77 8.36
C ASN A 32 -11.30 14.39 8.50
N LEU A 33 -11.09 13.94 9.74
CA LEU A 33 -10.48 12.63 10.03
C LEU A 33 -11.22 11.48 9.33
N HIS A 34 -12.55 11.47 9.32
CA HIS A 34 -13.29 10.38 8.68
C HIS A 34 -13.11 10.36 7.16
N SER A 35 -12.96 11.53 6.52
CA SER A 35 -12.60 11.63 5.10
C SER A 35 -11.24 10.98 4.84
N LEU A 36 -10.24 11.24 5.68
CA LEU A 36 -8.92 10.62 5.55
C LEU A 36 -8.99 9.10 5.73
N LEU A 37 -9.73 8.63 6.73
CA LEU A 37 -9.92 7.20 6.98
C LEU A 37 -10.54 6.49 5.77
N VAL A 38 -11.60 7.07 5.20
CA VAL A 38 -12.26 6.51 4.01
C VAL A 38 -11.31 6.51 2.81
N ILE A 39 -10.55 7.58 2.61
CA ILE A 39 -9.61 7.69 1.48
C ILE A 39 -8.50 6.64 1.59
N TYR A 40 -7.91 6.46 2.77
CA TYR A 40 -6.88 5.43 2.96
C TYR A 40 -7.44 4.00 2.86
N TRP A 41 -8.67 3.79 3.30
CA TRP A 41 -9.36 2.51 3.11
C TRP A 41 -9.62 2.21 1.63
N LEU A 42 -9.98 3.22 0.83
CA LEU A 42 -10.12 3.10 -0.62
C LEU A 42 -8.78 2.84 -1.31
N GLU A 43 -7.70 3.50 -0.89
CA GLU A 43 -6.34 3.22 -1.38
C GLU A 43 -5.96 1.75 -1.16
N SER A 44 -6.23 1.23 0.05
CA SER A 44 -6.04 -0.19 0.38
C SER A 44 -6.85 -1.11 -0.54
N GLY A 45 -8.10 -0.76 -0.84
CA GLY A 45 -8.94 -1.51 -1.77
C GLY A 45 -8.36 -1.52 -3.19
N ALA A 46 -7.92 -0.36 -3.67
CA ALA A 46 -7.33 -0.22 -5.00
C ALA A 46 -6.02 -1.02 -5.15
N VAL A 47 -5.18 -1.04 -4.11
CA VAL A 47 -3.99 -1.92 -4.04
C VAL A 47 -4.40 -3.39 -4.17
N GLY A 48 -5.42 -3.83 -3.43
CA GLY A 48 -5.90 -5.21 -3.51
C GLY A 48 -6.39 -5.59 -4.91
N VAL A 49 -7.13 -4.70 -5.58
CA VAL A 49 -7.61 -4.91 -6.95
C VAL A 49 -6.46 -4.97 -7.95
N GLU A 50 -5.49 -4.06 -7.86
CA GLU A 50 -4.30 -4.08 -8.71
C GLU A 50 -3.50 -5.37 -8.51
N SER A 51 -3.31 -5.83 -7.26
CA SER A 51 -2.62 -7.08 -6.96
C SER A 51 -3.31 -8.30 -7.55
N VAL A 52 -4.65 -8.39 -7.48
CA VAL A 52 -5.39 -9.46 -8.15
C VAL A 52 -5.13 -9.45 -9.66
N ALA A 53 -5.14 -8.27 -10.29
CA ALA A 53 -4.86 -8.15 -11.72
C ALA A 53 -3.41 -8.58 -12.05
N LYS A 54 -2.44 -8.16 -11.24
CA LYS A 54 -1.02 -8.53 -11.39
C LYS A 54 -0.82 -10.04 -11.26
N ILE A 55 -1.32 -10.66 -10.19
CA ILE A 55 -1.21 -12.11 -9.94
C ILE A 55 -1.80 -12.90 -11.10
N ARG A 56 -2.98 -12.52 -11.60
CA ARG A 56 -3.62 -13.22 -12.72
C ARG A 56 -2.79 -13.17 -14.00
N ARG A 57 -2.04 -12.09 -14.21
CA ARG A 57 -1.20 -11.86 -15.39
C ARG A 57 0.26 -12.28 -15.20
N ALA A 58 0.67 -12.71 -14.01
CA ALA A 58 2.04 -13.08 -13.73
C ALA A 58 2.49 -14.28 -14.57
N GLU A 59 3.68 -14.18 -15.16
CA GLU A 59 4.34 -15.22 -15.95
C GLU A 59 5.71 -15.60 -15.36
N GLY A 60 6.21 -14.82 -14.38
CA GLY A 60 7.42 -15.15 -13.64
C GLY A 60 7.25 -16.38 -12.73
N GLU A 61 8.38 -17.00 -12.40
CA GLU A 61 8.45 -18.13 -11.47
C GLU A 61 8.87 -17.65 -10.07
N ASP A 62 8.34 -18.29 -9.03
CA ASP A 62 8.73 -18.04 -7.64
C ASP A 62 9.64 -19.17 -7.15
N ASP A 63 10.79 -18.83 -6.56
CA ASP A 63 11.61 -19.77 -5.81
C ASP A 63 11.13 -19.85 -4.34
N PRO A 64 10.71 -21.03 -3.84
CA PRO A 64 10.33 -21.22 -2.44
C PRO A 64 11.37 -20.76 -1.41
N GLU A 65 12.67 -20.82 -1.75
CA GLU A 65 13.76 -20.43 -0.83
C GLU A 65 13.88 -18.91 -0.67
N ASP A 66 13.47 -18.14 -1.67
CA ASP A 66 13.48 -16.67 -1.65
C ASP A 66 12.26 -16.06 -0.96
N LEU A 67 11.20 -16.85 -0.77
CA LEU A 67 9.95 -16.40 -0.17
C LEU A 67 10.08 -16.20 1.34
N PRO A 68 9.39 -15.19 1.92
CA PRO A 68 9.40 -15.00 3.36
C PRO A 68 8.75 -16.19 4.07
N SER A 69 9.32 -16.58 5.23
CA SER A 69 8.75 -17.57 6.14
C SER A 69 7.49 -17.03 6.83
N LEU A 70 6.43 -16.87 6.05
CA LEU A 70 5.12 -16.36 6.46
C LEU A 70 4.07 -17.43 6.21
N SER A 71 3.11 -17.54 7.13
CA SER A 71 1.93 -18.38 6.97
C SER A 71 0.68 -17.50 7.02
N LEU A 72 -0.26 -17.77 6.13
CA LEU A 72 -1.58 -17.12 6.08
C LEU A 72 -2.62 -18.19 6.39
N ASN A 73 -3.33 -18.07 7.52
CA ASN A 73 -4.26 -19.08 8.04
C ASN A 73 -3.62 -20.48 8.09
N ASP A 74 -2.51 -20.60 8.82
CA ASP A 74 -1.71 -21.83 8.99
C ASP A 74 -1.16 -22.45 7.69
N THR A 75 -1.33 -21.77 6.56
CA THR A 75 -0.85 -22.21 5.25
C THR A 75 0.43 -21.45 4.92
N PRO A 76 1.59 -22.12 4.80
CA PRO A 76 2.84 -21.47 4.40
C PRO A 76 2.72 -20.88 3.00
N VAL A 77 3.20 -19.65 2.81
CA VAL A 77 3.21 -18.97 1.50
C VAL A 77 3.93 -19.81 0.43
N ALA A 78 5.03 -20.47 0.79
CA ALA A 78 5.78 -21.33 -0.12
C ALA A 78 4.94 -22.49 -0.71
N SER A 79 3.87 -22.92 -0.01
CA SER A 79 2.99 -24.00 -0.49
C SER A 79 2.10 -23.58 -1.69
N PHE A 80 2.08 -22.29 -2.03
CA PHE A 80 1.39 -21.78 -3.21
C PHE A 80 2.25 -21.84 -4.49
N VAL A 81 3.57 -22.08 -4.38
CA VAL A 81 4.45 -22.22 -5.55
C VAL A 81 3.97 -23.40 -6.40
N GLY A 82 3.89 -23.19 -7.71
CA GLY A 82 3.39 -24.17 -8.68
C GLY A 82 1.85 -24.27 -8.77
N ARG A 83 1.08 -23.52 -7.97
CA ARG A 83 -0.38 -23.42 -8.15
C ARG A 83 -0.72 -22.48 -9.30
N SER A 84 -1.92 -22.64 -9.87
CA SER A 84 -2.39 -21.72 -10.91
C SER A 84 -2.61 -20.30 -10.38
N ASN A 85 -2.32 -19.30 -11.21
CA ASN A 85 -2.54 -17.89 -10.88
C ASN A 85 -3.96 -17.60 -10.41
N GLY A 86 -4.96 -18.29 -10.96
CA GLY A 86 -6.35 -18.17 -10.54
C GLY A 86 -6.59 -18.62 -9.11
N ALA A 87 -5.98 -19.72 -8.68
CA ALA A 87 -6.08 -20.20 -7.30
C ALA A 87 -5.39 -19.25 -6.32
N ILE A 88 -4.19 -18.76 -6.67
CA ILE A 88 -3.44 -17.79 -5.87
C ILE A 88 -4.22 -16.48 -5.75
N ALA A 89 -4.73 -15.94 -6.86
CA ALA A 89 -5.54 -14.72 -6.88
C ALA A 89 -6.85 -14.88 -6.10
N GLY A 90 -7.51 -16.05 -6.18
CA GLY A 90 -8.72 -16.33 -5.40
C GLY A 90 -8.47 -16.39 -3.90
N PHE A 91 -7.38 -17.05 -3.49
CA PHE A 91 -6.95 -17.07 -2.10
C PHE A 91 -6.63 -15.65 -1.61
N PHE A 92 -5.83 -14.89 -2.35
CA PHE A 92 -5.51 -13.49 -2.04
C PHE A 92 -6.78 -12.65 -1.90
N ALA A 93 -7.67 -12.69 -2.88
CA ALA A 93 -8.91 -11.92 -2.88
C ALA A 93 -9.79 -12.25 -1.66
N THR A 94 -9.83 -13.52 -1.24
CA THR A 94 -10.62 -13.94 -0.07
C THR A 94 -9.97 -13.46 1.23
N HIS A 95 -8.67 -13.71 1.41
CA HIS A 95 -7.97 -13.39 2.65
C HIS A 95 -7.78 -11.88 2.82
N TYR A 96 -7.23 -11.20 1.81
CA TYR A 96 -7.08 -9.75 1.78
C TYR A 96 -8.42 -9.04 1.78
N GLY A 97 -9.38 -9.52 0.99
CA GLY A 97 -10.73 -8.95 0.92
C GLY A 97 -11.46 -9.06 2.26
N GLY A 98 -11.32 -10.18 2.97
CA GLY A 98 -11.85 -10.34 4.33
C GLY A 98 -11.33 -9.27 5.29
N PHE A 99 -10.00 -9.07 5.31
CA PHE A 99 -9.38 -7.99 6.07
C PHE A 99 -9.91 -6.61 5.66
N TRP A 100 -9.96 -6.33 4.35
CA TRP A 100 -10.41 -5.04 3.81
C TRP A 100 -11.86 -4.72 4.15
N VAL A 101 -12.75 -5.72 4.13
CA VAL A 101 -14.16 -5.57 4.53
C VAL A 101 -14.28 -5.32 6.03
N VAL A 102 -13.61 -6.11 6.87
CA VAL A 102 -13.64 -5.92 8.34
C VAL A 102 -13.11 -4.53 8.70
N HIS A 103 -12.01 -4.11 8.08
CA HIS A 103 -11.49 -2.76 8.27
C HIS A 103 -12.45 -1.68 7.75
N GLY A 104 -13.12 -1.91 6.62
CA GLY A 104 -14.14 -1.02 6.09
C GLY A 104 -15.32 -0.83 7.06
N VAL A 105 -15.79 -1.90 7.68
CA VAL A 105 -16.82 -1.82 8.74
C VAL A 105 -16.32 -0.94 9.90
N PHE A 106 -15.07 -1.14 10.34
CA PHE A 106 -14.45 -0.29 11.36
C PHE A 106 -14.44 1.19 10.95
N VAL A 107 -14.02 1.50 9.73
CA VAL A 107 -13.97 2.88 9.20
C VAL A 107 -15.37 3.50 9.18
N MET A 108 -16.37 2.78 8.67
CA MET A 108 -17.74 3.29 8.55
C MET A 108 -18.43 3.52 9.90
N VAL A 109 -18.13 2.68 10.89
CA VAL A 109 -18.71 2.79 12.25
C VAL A 109 -17.95 3.81 13.11
N PHE A 110 -16.74 4.22 12.70
CA PHE A 110 -15.88 5.11 13.49
C PHE A 110 -16.57 6.42 13.94
N PRO A 111 -17.35 7.14 13.10
CA PRO A 111 -18.04 8.35 13.53
C PRO A 111 -19.15 8.13 14.57
N ALA A 112 -19.68 6.90 14.66
CA ALA A 112 -20.65 6.53 15.69
C ALA A 112 -19.96 6.25 17.04
N MET A 113 -18.72 5.77 17.01
CA MET A 113 -17.90 5.56 18.22
C MET A 113 -17.28 6.86 18.74
N PHE A 114 -16.87 7.74 17.83
CA PHE A 114 -16.28 9.04 18.13
C PHE A 114 -17.07 10.12 17.38
N PRO A 115 -17.96 10.88 18.05
CA PRO A 115 -18.80 11.88 17.39
C PRO A 115 -17.99 12.87 16.56
N MET A 116 -18.14 12.81 15.24
CA MET A 116 -17.38 13.60 14.28
C MET A 116 -18.14 13.73 12.95
N PRO A 117 -17.80 14.72 12.10
CA PRO A 117 -18.39 14.82 10.78
C PRO A 117 -18.03 13.62 9.89
N VAL A 118 -19.01 13.13 9.13
CA VAL A 118 -18.81 12.06 8.13
C VAL A 118 -17.99 12.55 6.94
N ALA A 119 -17.56 11.62 6.09
CA ALA A 119 -16.63 11.91 5.01
C ALA A 119 -17.32 12.78 3.95
N SER A 120 -16.60 13.78 3.43
CA SER A 120 -17.14 14.62 2.35
C SER A 120 -17.34 13.80 1.07
N PRO A 121 -18.55 13.76 0.48
CA PRO A 121 -18.81 13.01 -0.75
C PRO A 121 -17.91 13.43 -1.92
N SER A 122 -17.60 14.72 -2.04
CA SER A 122 -16.73 15.23 -3.10
C SER A 122 -15.26 14.83 -2.89
N ALA A 123 -14.79 14.81 -1.64
CA ALA A 123 -13.46 14.32 -1.30
C ALA A 123 -13.31 12.83 -1.65
N VAL A 124 -14.33 12.02 -1.31
CA VAL A 124 -14.36 10.59 -1.64
C VAL A 124 -14.39 10.38 -3.14
N ALA A 125 -15.29 11.04 -3.87
CA ALA A 125 -15.39 10.92 -5.32
C ALA A 125 -14.10 11.32 -6.04
N GLY A 126 -13.51 12.46 -5.67
CA GLY A 126 -12.23 12.91 -6.23
C GLY A 126 -11.10 11.91 -5.97
N SER A 127 -11.05 11.34 -4.77
CA SER A 127 -10.04 10.34 -4.41
C SER A 127 -10.22 9.04 -5.17
N VAL A 128 -11.46 8.56 -5.37
CA VAL A 128 -11.74 7.36 -6.18
C VAL A 128 -11.24 7.55 -7.62
N VAL A 129 -11.52 8.69 -8.24
CA VAL A 129 -11.07 8.98 -9.61
C VAL A 129 -9.54 9.04 -9.68
N ALA A 130 -8.90 9.74 -8.75
CA ALA A 130 -7.45 9.86 -8.71
C ALA A 130 -6.76 8.51 -8.48
N LEU A 131 -7.26 7.70 -7.53
CA LEU A 131 -6.76 6.37 -7.25
C LEU A 131 -6.95 5.45 -8.46
N ALA A 132 -8.13 5.42 -9.05
CA ALA A 132 -8.40 4.60 -10.24
C ALA A 132 -7.46 4.97 -11.39
N ALA A 133 -7.30 6.27 -11.67
CA ALA A 133 -6.37 6.73 -12.70
C ALA A 133 -4.92 6.31 -12.40
N TYR A 134 -4.47 6.49 -11.15
CA TYR A 134 -3.13 6.11 -10.72
C TYR A 134 -2.87 4.61 -10.87
N HIS A 135 -3.75 3.76 -10.36
CA HIS A 135 -3.59 2.31 -10.40
C HIS A 135 -3.71 1.75 -11.82
N VAL A 136 -4.61 2.29 -12.65
CA VAL A 136 -4.71 1.91 -14.06
C VAL A 136 -3.45 2.31 -14.82
N ALA A 137 -2.93 3.52 -14.61
CA ALA A 137 -1.69 3.97 -15.23
C ALA A 137 -0.49 3.12 -14.76
N SER A 138 -0.38 2.85 -13.46
CA SER A 138 0.64 1.97 -12.89
C SER A 138 0.63 0.59 -13.54
N TYR A 139 -0.54 -0.05 -13.60
CA TYR A 139 -0.69 -1.36 -14.20
C TYR A 139 -0.35 -1.37 -15.70
N ARG A 140 -0.83 -0.39 -16.47
CA ARG A 140 -0.61 -0.32 -17.93
C ARG A 140 0.84 0.02 -18.28
N ILE A 141 1.40 1.05 -17.66
CA ILE A 141 2.69 1.61 -18.05
C ILE A 141 3.83 0.84 -17.39
N ASN A 142 3.74 0.57 -16.09
CA ASN A 142 4.82 -0.12 -15.37
C ASN A 142 4.67 -1.63 -15.53
N TYR A 143 3.54 -2.19 -15.09
CA TYR A 143 3.45 -3.64 -14.98
C TYR A 143 3.46 -4.34 -16.35
N LEU A 144 2.61 -3.88 -17.29
CA LEU A 144 2.59 -4.40 -18.66
C LEU A 144 3.72 -3.80 -19.51
N GLY A 145 3.83 -2.47 -19.55
CA GLY A 145 4.75 -1.78 -20.45
C GLY A 145 6.23 -2.04 -20.19
N LYS A 146 6.64 -2.31 -18.94
CA LYS A 146 8.03 -2.64 -18.58
C LYS A 146 8.27 -4.14 -18.37
N GLY A 147 7.30 -5.00 -18.73
CA GLY A 147 7.42 -6.45 -18.61
C GLY A 147 7.63 -6.95 -17.18
N GLU A 148 7.08 -6.27 -16.18
CA GLU A 148 7.19 -6.74 -14.78
C GLU A 148 6.46 -8.07 -14.57
N TYR A 149 5.43 -8.35 -15.38
CA TYR A 149 4.68 -9.60 -15.34
C TYR A 149 5.55 -10.83 -15.68
N GLU A 150 6.62 -10.67 -16.46
CA GLU A 150 7.54 -11.76 -16.83
C GLU A 150 8.55 -12.08 -15.73
N ARG A 151 8.83 -11.11 -14.85
CA ARG A 151 9.89 -11.22 -13.83
C ARG A 151 9.37 -11.57 -12.44
N ASN A 152 8.15 -11.16 -12.12
CA ASN A 152 7.59 -11.34 -10.79
C ASN A 152 6.63 -12.53 -10.79
N GLY A 153 6.91 -13.49 -9.90
CA GLY A 153 6.04 -14.65 -9.73
C GLY A 153 4.74 -14.31 -8.98
N PRO A 154 3.68 -15.12 -9.21
CA PRO A 154 2.36 -14.89 -8.63
C PRO A 154 2.33 -14.95 -7.09
N VAL A 155 3.19 -15.76 -6.45
CA VAL A 155 3.28 -15.89 -4.99
C VAL A 155 3.98 -14.67 -4.39
N THR A 156 5.03 -14.16 -5.03
CA THR A 156 5.67 -12.90 -4.64
C THR A 156 4.66 -11.74 -4.67
N LEU A 157 3.90 -11.62 -5.76
CA LEU A 157 2.86 -10.60 -5.93
C LEU A 157 1.69 -10.75 -4.95
N MET A 158 1.41 -11.97 -4.48
CA MET A 158 0.42 -12.22 -3.44
C MET A 158 0.86 -11.65 -2.09
N VAL A 159 2.15 -11.73 -1.75
CA VAL A 159 2.64 -11.30 -0.43
C VAL A 159 2.95 -9.81 -0.36
N GLU A 160 3.42 -9.23 -1.46
CA GLU A 160 3.85 -7.83 -1.56
C GLU A 160 2.89 -6.83 -0.87
N PRO A 161 1.55 -6.90 -1.04
CA PRO A 161 0.64 -5.91 -0.48
C PRO A 161 0.58 -5.95 1.05
N TYR A 162 0.73 -7.12 1.68
CA TYR A 162 0.56 -7.28 3.13
C TYR A 162 1.57 -6.44 3.91
N ARG A 163 2.83 -6.38 3.45
CA ARG A 163 3.88 -5.61 4.14
C ARG A 163 3.53 -4.13 4.21
N ARG A 164 3.10 -3.55 3.08
CA ARG A 164 2.74 -2.13 2.98
C ARG A 164 1.44 -1.84 3.71
N VAL A 165 0.40 -2.62 3.42
CA VAL A 165 -0.97 -2.40 3.92
C VAL A 165 -1.01 -2.56 5.44
N PHE A 166 -0.34 -3.57 6.01
CA PHE A 166 -0.34 -3.77 7.45
C PHE A 166 0.28 -2.60 8.22
N VAL A 167 1.45 -2.11 7.78
CA VAL A 167 2.12 -0.96 8.41
C VAL A 167 1.26 0.29 8.29
N LEU A 168 0.67 0.51 7.12
CA LEU A 168 -0.24 1.63 6.88
C LEU A 168 -1.46 1.58 7.79
N HIS A 169 -2.12 0.41 7.91
CA HIS A 169 -3.32 0.25 8.75
C HIS A 169 -3.01 0.44 10.22
N LEU A 170 -1.90 -0.14 10.71
CA LEU A 170 -1.50 0.05 12.10
C LEU A 170 -1.25 1.54 12.40
N THR A 171 -0.56 2.24 11.50
CA THR A 171 -0.26 3.67 11.64
C THR A 171 -1.54 4.51 11.64
N ILE A 172 -2.44 4.25 10.69
CA ILE A 172 -3.69 5.00 10.56
C ILE A 172 -4.63 4.73 11.73
N VAL A 173 -4.77 3.47 12.15
CA VAL A 173 -5.66 3.11 13.27
C VAL A 173 -5.17 3.76 14.55
N VAL A 174 -3.88 3.59 14.90
CA VAL A 174 -3.31 4.21 16.11
C VAL A 174 -3.41 5.74 16.04
N GLY A 175 -3.08 6.33 14.89
CA GLY A 175 -3.20 7.77 14.68
C GLY A 175 -4.63 8.28 14.80
N ALA A 176 -5.60 7.57 14.23
CA ALA A 176 -7.00 7.96 14.23
C ALA A 176 -7.60 7.92 15.64
N PHE A 177 -7.29 6.89 16.44
CA PHE A 177 -7.69 6.85 17.84
C PHE A 177 -7.06 7.98 18.64
N ALA A 178 -5.76 8.24 18.46
CA ALA A 178 -5.08 9.32 19.15
C ALA A 178 -5.68 10.70 18.82
N VAL A 179 -5.94 10.97 17.53
CA VAL A 179 -6.56 12.21 17.05
C VAL A 179 -8.00 12.33 17.52
N ALA A 180 -8.79 11.26 17.44
CA ALA A 180 -10.19 11.27 17.88
C ALA A 180 -10.31 11.54 19.38
N TRP A 181 -9.40 10.99 20.19
CA TRP A 181 -9.44 11.16 21.64
C TRP A 181 -9.21 12.61 22.09
N ILE A 182 -8.45 13.40 21.32
CA ILE A 182 -8.23 14.84 21.57
C ILE A 182 -9.24 15.74 20.82
N GLY A 183 -10.32 15.18 20.26
CA GLY A 183 -11.40 15.92 19.60
C GLY A 183 -11.15 16.27 18.14
N ALA A 184 -10.18 15.62 17.49
CA ALA A 184 -9.81 15.81 16.09
C ALA A 184 -9.55 17.28 15.64
N PRO A 185 -8.80 18.10 16.40
CA PRO A 185 -8.44 19.43 15.95
C PRO A 185 -7.58 19.35 14.68
N ALA A 186 -7.71 20.32 13.77
CA ALA A 186 -7.03 20.30 12.47
C ALA A 186 -5.50 20.10 12.59
N GLY A 187 -4.87 20.67 13.63
CA GLY A 187 -3.44 20.48 13.91
C GLY A 187 -3.06 19.02 14.18
N ALA A 188 -3.92 18.25 14.86
CA ALA A 188 -3.68 16.83 15.11
C ALA A 188 -3.79 16.00 13.82
N LEU A 189 -4.68 16.37 12.90
CA LEU A 189 -4.78 15.75 11.58
C LEU A 189 -3.51 15.98 10.76
N VAL A 190 -3.01 17.22 10.76
CA VAL A 190 -1.75 17.57 10.09
C VAL A 190 -0.61 16.72 10.66
N VAL A 191 -0.48 16.64 11.99
CA VAL A 191 0.57 15.81 12.63
C VAL A 191 0.41 14.33 12.24
N MET A 192 -0.80 13.79 12.26
CA MET A 192 -1.06 12.40 11.86
C MET A 192 -0.62 12.13 10.41
N VAL A 193 -0.98 13.01 9.47
CA VAL A 193 -0.59 12.88 8.05
C VAL A 193 0.93 12.99 7.90
N LEU A 194 1.58 13.90 8.63
CA LEU A 194 3.05 14.04 8.60
C LEU A 194 3.75 12.82 9.17
N VAL A 195 3.31 12.32 10.33
CA VAL A 195 3.87 11.10 10.95
C VAL A 195 3.72 9.91 10.02
N LYS A 196 2.53 9.73 9.42
CA LYS A 196 2.27 8.70 8.41
C LYS A 196 3.25 8.83 7.24
N THR A 197 3.41 10.04 6.69
CA THR A 197 4.32 10.31 5.56
C THR A 197 5.77 9.95 5.90
N VAL A 198 6.22 10.29 7.11
CA VAL A 198 7.58 9.97 7.58
C VAL A 198 7.77 8.46 7.74
N LEU A 199 6.77 7.75 8.27
CA LEU A 199 6.83 6.31 8.44
C LEU A 199 6.83 5.56 7.10
N ASP A 200 6.02 6.01 6.14
CA ASP A 200 6.00 5.48 4.77
C ASP A 200 7.34 5.70 4.09
N LEU A 201 7.90 6.91 4.21
CA LEU A 201 9.21 7.23 3.68
C LEU A 201 10.27 6.34 4.32
N ARG A 202 10.29 6.22 5.65
CA ARG A 202 11.26 5.35 6.34
C ARG A 202 11.11 3.87 5.95
N GLY A 203 9.89 3.42 5.68
CA GLY A 203 9.60 2.09 5.13
C GLY A 203 10.31 1.86 3.80
N HIS A 204 10.10 2.76 2.84
CA HIS A 204 10.74 2.70 1.52
C HIS A 204 12.28 2.71 1.59
N TRP A 205 12.87 3.53 2.44
CA TRP A 205 14.33 3.63 2.56
C TRP A 205 14.95 2.35 3.15
N ARG A 206 14.29 1.73 4.14
CA ARG A 206 14.76 0.46 4.72
C ARG A 206 14.66 -0.71 3.74
N GLU A 207 13.73 -0.67 2.81
CA GLU A 207 13.61 -1.66 1.74
C GLU A 207 14.75 -1.51 0.72
N HIS A 208 15.13 -0.27 0.38
CA HIS A 208 16.27 0.01 -0.48
C HIS A 208 17.61 -0.40 0.15
N ASP A 209 17.82 -0.15 1.44
CA ASP A 209 19.07 -0.54 2.13
C ASP A 209 19.23 -2.06 2.24
N ARG A 210 18.13 -2.80 2.37
CA ARG A 210 18.14 -4.27 2.38
C ARG A 210 18.46 -4.86 1.01
N ALA A 211 17.94 -4.26 -0.06
CA ALA A 211 18.26 -4.66 -1.43
C ALA A 211 19.76 -4.45 -1.76
N GLN A 212 20.37 -3.39 -1.24
CA GLN A 212 21.81 -3.11 -1.46
C GLN A 212 22.75 -4.07 -0.74
N ARG A 213 22.32 -4.71 0.35
CA ARG A 213 23.13 -5.69 1.09
C ARG A 213 23.07 -7.11 0.51
N ARG A 214 22.17 -7.37 -0.45
CA ARG A 214 22.00 -8.68 -1.10
C ARG A 214 22.78 -8.82 -2.42
N THR A 215 23.46 -7.78 -2.91
CA THR A 215 24.36 -7.89 -4.07
C THR A 215 25.71 -8.48 -3.60
N PRO A 216 26.11 -9.69 -4.03
CA PRO A 216 27.43 -10.22 -3.72
C PRO A 216 28.53 -9.30 -4.30
N PRO A 217 29.71 -9.20 -3.68
CA PRO A 217 30.85 -8.53 -4.31
C PRO A 217 31.13 -9.21 -5.65
N GLU A 218 31.28 -8.43 -6.72
CA GLU A 218 31.83 -8.94 -7.98
C GLU A 218 33.13 -9.67 -7.66
N ALA A 219 33.21 -10.94 -8.08
CA ALA A 219 34.42 -11.73 -7.94
C ALA A 219 35.58 -10.98 -8.61
N PRO A 220 36.78 -10.95 -8.01
CA PRO A 220 37.93 -10.31 -8.61
C PRO A 220 38.13 -10.87 -10.02
N THR A 221 38.12 -9.99 -11.01
CA THR A 221 38.60 -10.32 -12.35
C THR A 221 40.08 -10.68 -12.22
N ALA A 222 40.43 -11.84 -12.77
CA ALA A 222 41.72 -12.52 -12.63
C ALA A 222 42.93 -11.66 -13.04
#